data_AF-A0A093ZPP3-F1
#
_entry.id   AF-A0A093ZPP3-F1
#
_cell.length_a   1.000
_cell.length_b   1.000
_cell.length_c   1.000
_cell.angle_alpha   90.00
_cell.angle_beta   90.00
_cell.angle_gamma   90.00
#
_symmetry.space_group_name_H-M   'P 1'
#
loop_
_entity.id
_entity.type
_entity.pdbx_description
1 polymer ?
#
loop_
_entity_poly.entity_id
_entity_poly.type
_entity_poly.pdbx_seq_one_letter_code
_entity_poly.pdbx_strand_id
1 'polypeptide(L)'
;MSSTRPKPNNLSLSATPAQPSASATITHDNGRVTATLPTGESIEVLLYGATLVSWKDKGEEKLWVSESADLSGGSAVRGGVPLVFPVRIPFKS
;
A
#
# COMPACT_ATOMS: atom_id res chain seq x y z
N MET A 1 -45.89 30.12 34.10
CA MET A 1 -46.02 28.97 33.18
C MET A 1 -44.76 28.91 32.34
N SER A 2 -44.05 27.76 32.34
CA SER A 2 -43.11 27.19 31.35
C SER A 2 -42.11 28.12 30.63
N SER A 3 -40.83 27.81 30.39
CA SER A 3 -40.14 26.53 30.23
C SER A 3 -38.62 26.74 30.28
N THR A 4 -37.89 25.79 30.85
CA THR A 4 -36.42 25.64 30.78
C THR A 4 -35.97 25.31 29.34
N ARG A 5 -34.80 25.81 28.92
CA ARG A 5 -33.94 25.12 27.95
C ARG A 5 -32.48 25.14 28.45
N PRO A 6 -31.91 24.01 28.88
CA PRO A 6 -30.47 23.93 29.06
C PRO A 6 -29.81 24.03 27.68
N LYS A 7 -28.86 24.96 27.53
CA LYS A 7 -28.02 25.05 26.34
C LYS A 7 -27.24 23.74 26.21
N PRO A 8 -27.16 23.10 25.02
CA PRO A 8 -26.43 21.85 24.90
C PRO A 8 -24.96 22.11 25.23
N ASN A 9 -24.44 21.30 26.15
CA ASN A 9 -23.03 21.27 26.53
C ASN A 9 -22.20 21.08 25.26
N ASN A 10 -21.16 21.90 25.12
CA ASN A 10 -20.10 21.72 24.14
C ASN A 10 -19.56 20.30 24.31
N LEU A 11 -19.90 19.41 23.37
CA LEU A 11 -19.26 18.12 23.24
C LEU A 11 -17.79 18.43 22.96
N SER A 12 -16.97 18.48 24.01
CA SER A 12 -15.53 18.41 23.82
C SER A 12 -15.32 17.10 23.08
N LEU A 13 -14.99 17.20 21.79
CA LEU A 13 -14.42 16.10 21.03
C LEU A 13 -13.21 15.66 21.83
N SER A 14 -13.41 14.65 22.69
CA SER A 14 -12.33 13.99 23.42
C SER A 14 -11.34 13.60 22.35
N ALA A 15 -10.21 14.30 22.31
CA ALA A 15 -9.17 14.07 21.33
C ALA A 15 -8.90 12.58 21.33
N THR A 16 -9.22 11.92 20.21
CA THR A 16 -8.77 10.56 19.96
C THR A 16 -7.28 10.59 20.30
N PRO A 17 -6.79 9.75 21.25
CA PRO A 17 -5.37 9.67 21.52
C PRO A 17 -4.68 9.55 20.17
N ALA A 18 -3.73 10.44 19.88
CA ALA A 18 -3.08 10.51 18.58
C ALA A 18 -2.66 9.08 18.20
N GLN A 19 -3.42 8.48 17.28
CA GLN A 19 -3.11 7.15 16.79
C GLN A 19 -1.69 7.25 16.26
N PRO A 20 -0.78 6.30 16.56
CA PRO A 20 0.54 6.32 15.96
C PRO A 20 0.33 6.37 14.45
N SER A 21 0.55 7.55 13.87
CA SER A 21 0.58 7.70 12.43
C SER A 21 1.86 7.01 12.01
N ALA A 22 1.77 5.71 11.76
CA ALA A 22 2.84 4.95 11.15
C ALA A 22 3.01 5.50 9.73
N SER A 23 3.73 6.62 9.64
CA SER A 23 4.07 7.25 8.37
C SER A 23 5.16 6.39 7.74
N ALA A 24 4.86 5.78 6.60
CA ALA A 24 5.87 5.09 5.82
C ALA A 24 6.85 6.11 5.24
N THR A 25 8.13 5.77 5.23
CA THR A 25 9.13 6.48 4.42
C THR A 25 8.99 5.99 2.98
N ILE A 26 8.74 6.90 2.04
CA ILE A 26 8.56 6.58 0.62
C ILE A 26 9.76 7.13 -0.16
N THR A 27 10.40 6.28 -0.94
CA THR A 27 11.46 6.65 -1.87
C THR A 27 11.09 6.20 -3.28
N HIS A 28 11.66 6.84 -4.28
CA HIS A 28 11.51 6.44 -5.68
C HIS A 28 12.88 6.46 -6.36
N ASP A 29 13.17 5.44 -7.16
CA ASP A 29 14.41 5.33 -7.93
C ASP A 29 14.20 4.36 -9.10
N ASN A 30 14.89 4.60 -10.22
CA ASN A 30 15.00 3.68 -11.36
C ASN A 30 13.69 2.96 -11.76
N GLY A 31 12.57 3.68 -11.84
CA GLY A 31 11.27 3.13 -12.25
C GLY A 31 10.52 2.36 -11.17
N ARG A 32 10.88 2.52 -9.89
CA ARG A 32 10.30 1.83 -8.74
C ARG A 32 10.02 2.81 -7.61
N VAL A 33 9.03 2.48 -6.79
CA VAL A 33 8.71 3.14 -5.52
C VAL A 33 8.89 2.12 -4.41
N THR A 34 9.60 2.51 -3.36
CA THR A 34 9.76 1.71 -2.15
C THR A 34 9.09 2.43 -0.99
N ALA A 35 8.31 1.71 -0.19
CA ALA A 35 7.75 2.23 1.05
C ALA A 35 8.16 1.34 2.22
N THR A 36 8.67 1.95 3.28
CA THR A 36 9.15 1.23 4.48
C THR A 36 8.47 1.79 5.71
N LEU A 37 7.89 0.91 6.53
CA LEU A 37 7.34 1.26 7.83
C LEU A 37 8.43 1.32 8.90
N PRO A 38 8.26 2.13 9.96
CA PRO A 38 9.18 2.13 11.11
C PRO A 38 9.34 0.77 11.80
N THR A 39 8.36 -0.12 11.62
CA THR A 39 8.36 -1.51 12.10
C THR A 39 9.31 -2.43 11.32
N GLY A 40 9.86 -1.95 10.19
CA GLY A 40 10.78 -2.70 9.33
C GLY A 40 10.12 -3.45 8.17
N GLU A 41 8.78 -3.44 8.08
CA GLU A 41 8.08 -3.92 6.89
C GLU A 41 8.35 -3.00 5.70
N SER A 42 8.53 -3.57 4.52
CA SER A 42 8.74 -2.80 3.31
C SER A 42 8.03 -3.41 2.10
N ILE A 43 7.68 -2.54 1.16
CA ILE A 43 7.12 -2.92 -0.13
C ILE A 43 7.88 -2.23 -1.27
N GLU A 44 7.91 -2.89 -2.42
CA GLU A 44 8.47 -2.33 -3.65
C GLU A 44 7.50 -2.48 -4.81
N VAL A 45 7.17 -1.35 -5.44
CA VAL A 45 6.19 -1.25 -6.52
C VAL A 45 6.88 -0.71 -7.77
N LEU A 46 6.80 -1.43 -8.88
CA LEU A 46 7.24 -0.91 -10.18
C LEU A 46 6.27 0.14 -10.69
N LEU A 47 6.79 1.23 -11.26
CA LEU A 47 5.98 2.20 -11.99
C LEU A 47 5.35 1.57 -13.23
N TYR A 48 6.03 0.59 -13.84
CA TYR A 48 5.45 -0.24 -14.89
C TYR A 48 4.35 -1.15 -14.34
N GLY A 49 3.12 -0.96 -14.82
CA GLY A 49 1.95 -1.75 -14.43
C GLY A 49 1.52 -1.62 -12.97
N ALA A 50 2.13 -0.70 -12.20
CA ALA A 50 1.93 -0.57 -10.74
C ALA A 50 2.06 -1.92 -10.01
N THR A 51 3.00 -2.76 -10.45
CA THR A 51 3.14 -4.14 -9.97
C THR A 51 3.91 -4.14 -8.65
N LEU A 52 3.30 -4.69 -7.60
CA LEU A 52 4.01 -4.98 -6.35
C LEU A 52 4.92 -6.19 -6.55
N VAL A 53 6.23 -6.01 -6.39
CA VAL A 53 7.26 -7.03 -6.71
C VAL A 53 8.08 -7.48 -5.50
N SER A 54 7.96 -6.80 -4.36
CA SER A 54 8.53 -7.27 -3.08
C SER A 54 7.63 -6.80 -1.95
N TRP A 55 7.40 -7.69 -0.99
CA TRP A 55 6.85 -7.35 0.32
C TRP A 55 7.61 -8.12 1.38
N LYS A 56 8.36 -7.40 2.20
CA LYS A 56 9.12 -7.97 3.31
C LYS A 56 8.44 -7.65 4.62
N ASP A 57 8.18 -8.68 5.41
CA ASP A 57 7.82 -8.56 6.83
C ASP A 57 8.88 -9.29 7.65
N LYS A 58 9.45 -8.59 8.64
CA LYS A 58 10.58 -9.08 9.45
C LYS A 58 11.75 -9.63 8.63
N GLY A 59 11.99 -9.03 7.45
CA GLY A 59 13.05 -9.43 6.51
C GLY A 59 12.73 -10.65 5.64
N GLU A 60 11.57 -11.29 5.83
CA GLU A 60 11.15 -12.43 5.02
C GLU A 60 10.28 -11.95 3.85
N GLU A 61 10.64 -12.37 2.64
CA GLU A 61 9.88 -12.08 1.43
C GLU A 61 8.55 -12.86 1.42
N LYS A 62 7.45 -12.16 1.12
CA LYS A 62 6.09 -12.71 1.11
C LYS A 62 5.56 -12.95 -0.29
N LEU A 63 6.21 -12.39 -1.32
CA LEU A 63 5.80 -12.55 -2.71
C LEU A 63 6.77 -13.44 -3.48
N TRP A 64 6.22 -14.33 -4.29
CA TRP A 64 7.03 -15.02 -5.29
C TRP A 64 7.18 -14.15 -6.54
N VAL A 65 8.41 -13.94 -6.99
CA VAL A 65 8.75 -13.33 -8.27
C VAL A 65 9.75 -14.24 -8.98
N SER A 66 9.54 -14.48 -10.27
CA SER A 66 10.46 -15.28 -11.09
C SER A 66 11.83 -14.61 -11.15
N GLU A 67 12.92 -15.36 -10.99
CA GLU A 67 14.29 -14.85 -11.14
C GLU A 67 14.56 -14.30 -12.56
N SER A 68 13.83 -14.82 -13.54
CA SER A 68 13.84 -14.39 -14.93
C SER A 68 12.77 -13.36 -15.29
N ALA A 69 12.10 -12.76 -14.29
CA ALA A 69 11.09 -11.73 -14.56
C ALA A 69 11.73 -10.47 -15.16
N ASP A 70 11.10 -9.93 -16.20
CA ASP A 70 11.45 -8.62 -16.74
C ASP A 70 10.91 -7.51 -15.83
N LEU A 71 11.82 -6.79 -15.17
CA LEU A 71 11.50 -5.66 -14.28
C LEU A 71 11.76 -4.30 -14.94
N SER A 72 12.19 -4.30 -16.21
CA SER A 72 12.49 -3.09 -16.98
C SER A 72 11.26 -2.48 -17.67
N GLY A 73 10.15 -3.21 -17.69
CA GLY A 73 8.88 -2.79 -18.27
C GLY A 73 8.70 -3.12 -19.75
N GLY A 74 9.49 -4.04 -20.29
CA GLY A 74 9.30 -4.55 -21.66
C GLY A 74 8.15 -5.54 -21.79
N SER A 75 7.80 -6.24 -20.70
CA SER A 75 6.75 -7.24 -20.65
C SER A 75 6.10 -7.34 -19.27
N ALA A 76 4.96 -8.04 -19.17
CA ALA A 76 4.28 -8.27 -17.91
C ALA A 76 5.17 -9.06 -16.94
N VAL A 77 5.25 -8.59 -15.69
CA VAL A 77 6.06 -9.22 -14.65
C VAL A 77 5.50 -10.59 -14.29
N ARG A 78 6.37 -11.60 -14.24
CA ARG A 78 6.00 -12.96 -13.82
C ARG A 78 6.16 -13.12 -12.31
N GLY A 79 5.05 -12.95 -11.59
CA GLY A 79 4.99 -13.02 -10.13
C GLY A 79 4.57 -11.68 -9.51
N GLY A 80 4.71 -11.55 -8.20
CA GLY A 80 4.25 -10.38 -7.45
C GLY A 80 2.72 -10.23 -7.50
N VAL A 81 2.25 -8.99 -7.56
CA VAL A 81 0.82 -8.66 -7.70
C VAL A 81 0.60 -7.81 -8.96
N PRO A 82 0.48 -8.44 -10.14
CA PRO A 82 0.18 -7.73 -11.38
C PRO A 82 -1.27 -7.26 -11.40
N LEU A 83 -1.52 -6.07 -11.94
CA LEU A 83 -2.86 -5.55 -12.12
C LEU A 83 -3.47 -6.07 -13.42
N VAL A 84 -4.66 -6.66 -13.32
CA VAL A 84 -5.44 -7.14 -14.47
C VAL A 84 -6.72 -6.31 -14.59
N PHE A 85 -6.73 -5.38 -15.52
CA PHE A 85 -7.83 -4.46 -15.78
C PHE A 85 -7.76 -3.94 -17.23
N PRO A 86 -8.90 -3.68 -17.91
CA PRO A 86 -10.29 -3.89 -17.49
C PRO A 86 -10.80 -5.31 -17.74
N VAL A 87 -10.11 -6.08 -18.60
CA VAL A 87 -10.51 -7.43 -19.01
C VAL A 87 -9.46 -8.44 -18.59
N ARG A 88 -9.91 -9.64 -18.17
CA ARG A 88 -9.02 -10.77 -17.90
C ARG A 88 -8.31 -11.18 -19.19
N ILE A 89 -7.00 -11.41 -19.10
CA ILE A 89 -6.21 -11.96 -20.20
C ILE A 89 -6.73 -13.38 -20.52
N PRO A 90 -7.11 -13.67 -21.77
CA PRO A 90 -7.58 -14.99 -22.14
C PRO A 90 -6.46 -16.02 -22.00
N PHE A 91 -6.73 -17.10 -21.27
CA PHE A 91 -5.85 -18.26 -21.26
C PHE A 91 -6.01 -19.01 -22.58
N LYS A 92 -4.94 -19.06 -23.38
CA LYS A 92 -4.88 -19.88 -24.59
C LYS A 92 -4.11 -21.15 -24.26
N SER A 93 -4.80 -22.29 -24.31
CA SER A 93 -4.20 -23.62 -24.25
C SER A 93 -3.51 -23.98 -25.56
#